data_AF-A0A3N5EBS6-F1
#
_entry.id   AF-A0A3N5EBS6-F1
#
_cell.length_a   1.000
_cell.length_b   1.000
_cell.length_c   1.000
_cell.angle_alpha   90.00
_cell.angle_beta   90.00
_cell.angle_gamma   90.00
#
_symmetry.space_group_name_H-M   'P 1'
#
loop_
_entity.id
_entity.type
_entity.pdbx_description
1 polymer ?
#
loop_
_entity_poly.entity_id
_entity_poly.type
_entity_poly.pdbx_seq_one_letter_code
_entity_poly.pdbx_strand_id
1 'polypeptide(L)'
;TVHVNSSAIRSCSRLLASVEGADVVTIEGLGRGAQHPLQKHWIKAQVPQCGYCQPGSIMQAASLLAKNPNPTDDEIVKTMSAVICRCMTYDRVKAAIKGAAREMRQTATPTASSTAGRVDPVSFDAEVSDELSRGKGNRIETLWFEMDASGITTVHITKAEMGQHVGTALAQALAEELEVRWEDVRIRHVDSDPRWGLMITGGSWSVNWTFDQLSRAGAAGRLALIEAGAKLLQSEPARCRAERSLVIDSVSGRTVSYSEILRQTAVSVTSDEEVLKKLILKKPEQHRLVGRSLEALDIPSKTDGSARYGTDVVRPGMLYGRLVTPPVRYGAKIISVHEEEARQVPGFVKSVSLDDPTGDVTGFVVAVAETYPAAIKAAKVLKVEWDPGPNRNVDSQSLMTAAEALAAHPVNAGNWVLEGEAEKVIAGSARSLTARYTTGFKLHAPMEPMNATAELKEGVWHVWAGCQNQTAALAHLAKALGVDQSEIILHQRYLGGGFGRRLDVDYTV
;
A
#
# COMPACT_ATOMS: atom_id res chain seq x y z
N THR A 1 2.88 -10.56 16.27
CA THR A 1 2.82 -11.83 17.04
C THR A 1 3.95 -12.70 16.58
N VAL A 2 4.66 -13.33 17.50
CA VAL A 2 5.73 -14.32 17.23
C VAL A 2 5.44 -15.58 18.03
N HIS A 3 6.05 -16.70 17.68
CA HIS A 3 6.04 -17.89 18.54
C HIS A 3 7.26 -17.88 19.44
N VAL A 4 7.06 -18.10 20.73
CA VAL A 4 8.13 -18.37 21.71
C VAL A 4 7.81 -19.72 22.32
N ASN A 5 8.70 -20.71 22.15
CA ASN A 5 8.46 -22.10 22.53
C ASN A 5 7.07 -22.60 22.04
N SER A 6 6.79 -22.38 20.74
CA SER A 6 5.54 -22.75 20.04
C SER A 6 4.25 -22.03 20.51
N SER A 7 4.36 -21.05 21.42
CA SER A 7 3.22 -20.26 21.88
C SER A 7 3.18 -18.88 21.23
N ALA A 8 2.03 -18.48 20.70
CA ALA A 8 1.85 -17.14 20.14
C ALA A 8 1.90 -16.05 21.23
N ILE A 9 2.77 -15.06 21.03
CA ILE A 9 3.03 -13.98 21.96
C ILE A 9 3.15 -12.63 21.22
N ARG A 10 2.74 -11.54 21.88
CA ARG A 10 3.02 -10.17 21.45
C ARG A 10 4.45 -9.78 21.86
N SER A 11 5.35 -9.68 20.89
CA SER A 11 6.76 -9.32 21.12
C SER A 11 6.92 -7.96 21.78
N CYS A 12 6.07 -6.99 21.42
CA CYS A 12 6.10 -5.63 21.97
C CYS A 12 5.83 -5.53 23.48
N SER A 13 5.29 -6.58 24.11
CA SER A 13 5.00 -6.63 25.56
C SER A 13 5.84 -7.67 26.30
N ARG A 14 6.99 -8.08 25.75
CA ARG A 14 7.91 -9.03 26.37
C ARG A 14 9.29 -8.42 26.58
N LEU A 15 9.89 -8.75 27.72
CA LEU A 15 11.26 -8.37 28.02
C LEU A 15 12.22 -9.39 27.38
N LEU A 16 13.34 -8.93 26.83
CA LEU A 16 14.36 -9.82 26.26
C LEU A 16 14.84 -10.88 27.27
N ALA A 17 15.07 -10.49 28.52
CA ALA A 17 15.45 -11.41 29.59
C ALA A 17 14.43 -12.53 29.84
N SER A 18 13.14 -12.34 29.49
CA SER A 18 12.11 -13.36 29.69
C SER A 18 12.07 -14.44 28.60
N VAL A 19 12.90 -14.31 27.56
CA VAL A 19 12.95 -15.23 26.41
C VAL A 19 14.36 -15.78 26.16
N GLU A 20 15.26 -15.64 27.13
CA GLU A 20 16.60 -16.23 27.04
C GLU A 20 16.52 -17.75 26.86
N GLY A 21 17.27 -18.27 25.88
CA GLY A 21 17.28 -19.70 25.52
C GLY A 21 15.99 -20.23 24.88
N ALA A 22 14.98 -19.38 24.63
CA ALA A 22 13.74 -19.82 23.99
C ALA A 22 13.88 -19.99 22.48
N ASP A 23 13.13 -20.92 21.90
CA ASP A 23 12.95 -21.02 20.45
C ASP A 23 11.98 -19.94 19.97
N VAL A 24 12.43 -19.08 19.06
CA VAL A 24 11.65 -17.94 18.54
C VAL A 24 11.44 -18.10 17.04
N VAL A 25 10.17 -18.15 16.64
CA VAL A 25 9.77 -18.24 15.23
C VAL A 25 8.91 -17.04 14.87
N THR A 26 9.26 -16.37 13.77
CA THR A 26 8.52 -15.26 13.17
C THR A 26 7.77 -15.75 11.91
N ILE A 27 7.15 -14.83 11.15
CA ILE A 27 6.41 -15.21 9.94
C ILE A 27 7.34 -15.78 8.86
N GLU A 28 8.57 -15.28 8.80
CA GLU A 28 9.63 -15.68 7.87
C GLU A 28 10.05 -17.13 8.11
N GLY A 29 9.99 -17.59 9.37
CA GLY A 29 10.29 -18.97 9.74
C GLY A 29 9.09 -19.93 9.67
N LEU A 30 7.87 -19.41 9.43
CA LEU A 30 6.65 -20.20 9.46
C LEU A 30 6.57 -21.13 8.23
N GLY A 31 6.97 -22.39 8.40
CA GLY A 31 7.02 -23.40 7.34
C GLY A 31 8.43 -23.88 6.99
N ARG A 32 9.48 -23.35 7.64
CA ARG A 32 10.89 -23.80 7.53
C ARG A 32 11.38 -23.87 6.07
N GLY A 33 11.11 -22.83 5.29
CA GLY A 33 11.52 -22.72 3.88
C GLY A 33 10.48 -23.20 2.87
N ALA A 34 9.39 -23.81 3.31
CA ALA A 34 8.22 -24.09 2.48
C ALA A 34 7.04 -23.18 2.84
N GLN A 35 6.17 -22.89 1.87
CA GLN A 35 4.97 -22.10 2.13
C GLN A 35 3.99 -22.88 3.02
N HIS A 36 3.70 -22.32 4.20
CA HIS A 36 2.83 -22.94 5.18
C HIS A 36 1.36 -23.02 4.68
N PRO A 37 0.57 -24.07 5.01
CA PRO A 37 -0.83 -24.17 4.60
C PRO A 37 -1.67 -22.93 4.95
N LEU A 38 -1.45 -22.32 6.12
CA LEU A 38 -2.10 -21.05 6.46
C LEU A 38 -1.80 -19.93 5.45
N GLN A 39 -0.56 -19.78 4.99
CA GLN A 39 -0.22 -18.76 3.98
C GLN A 39 -0.96 -19.04 2.66
N LYS A 40 -0.97 -20.30 2.19
CA LYS A 40 -1.71 -20.72 1.00
C LYS A 40 -3.20 -20.41 1.09
N HIS A 41 -3.84 -20.77 2.21
CA HIS A 41 -5.27 -20.53 2.41
C HIS A 41 -5.58 -19.05 2.68
N TRP A 42 -4.63 -18.26 3.20
CA TRP A 42 -4.75 -16.81 3.26
C TRP A 42 -4.82 -16.19 1.87
N ILE A 43 -3.95 -16.64 0.95
CA ILE A 43 -3.96 -16.22 -0.46
C ILE A 43 -5.27 -16.67 -1.11
N LYS A 44 -5.62 -17.95 -1.02
CA LYS A 44 -6.82 -18.51 -1.64
C LYS A 44 -8.11 -17.82 -1.17
N ALA A 45 -8.21 -17.51 0.13
CA ALA A 45 -9.37 -16.81 0.69
C ALA A 45 -9.29 -15.28 0.53
N GLN A 46 -8.26 -14.77 -0.16
CA GLN A 46 -8.04 -13.35 -0.44
C GLN A 46 -8.13 -12.51 0.86
N VAL A 47 -7.46 -12.98 1.92
CA VAL A 47 -7.60 -12.42 3.27
C VAL A 47 -6.98 -11.02 3.37
N PRO A 48 -5.71 -10.81 3.01
CA PRO A 48 -5.07 -9.52 3.22
C PRO A 48 -5.76 -8.41 2.42
N GLN A 49 -6.16 -7.34 3.09
CA GLN A 49 -6.35 -6.03 2.47
C GLN A 49 -5.03 -5.26 2.59
N CYS A 50 -4.89 -4.35 3.57
CA CYS A 50 -3.65 -3.58 3.75
C CYS A 50 -2.43 -4.48 4.04
N GLY A 51 -2.65 -5.65 4.63
CA GLY A 51 -1.61 -6.65 4.93
C GLY A 51 -0.92 -6.49 6.28
N TYR A 52 -0.98 -5.31 6.90
CA TYR A 52 -0.12 -4.97 8.06
C TYR A 52 -0.30 -5.91 9.26
N CYS A 53 -1.54 -6.32 9.57
CA CYS A 53 -1.82 -7.24 10.68
C CYS A 53 -1.70 -8.73 10.32
N GLN A 54 -1.46 -9.06 9.06
CA GLN A 54 -1.61 -10.43 8.56
C GLN A 54 -0.51 -11.37 9.03
N PRO A 55 0.79 -10.99 9.07
CA PRO A 55 1.81 -11.82 9.72
C PRO A 55 1.43 -12.20 11.16
N GLY A 56 0.96 -11.24 11.95
CA GLY A 56 0.52 -11.48 13.33
C GLY A 56 -0.70 -12.41 13.42
N SER A 57 -1.67 -12.25 12.51
CA SER A 57 -2.86 -13.09 12.41
C SER A 57 -2.51 -14.53 12.05
N ILE A 58 -1.64 -14.73 11.06
CA ILE A 58 -1.20 -16.06 10.61
C ILE A 58 -0.44 -16.77 11.74
N MET A 59 0.48 -16.08 12.42
CA MET A 59 1.19 -16.66 13.57
C MET A 59 0.22 -17.04 14.70
N GLN A 60 -0.78 -16.20 15.00
CA GLN A 60 -1.80 -16.55 15.99
C GLN A 60 -2.59 -17.81 15.58
N ALA A 61 -3.02 -17.89 14.32
CA ALA A 61 -3.73 -19.04 13.77
C ALA A 61 -2.88 -20.31 13.77
N ALA A 62 -1.58 -20.22 13.49
CA ALA A 62 -0.66 -21.36 13.54
C ALA A 62 -0.59 -21.95 14.95
N SER A 63 -0.51 -21.10 15.98
CA SER A 63 -0.52 -21.56 17.38
C SER A 63 -1.87 -22.18 17.78
N LEU A 64 -2.99 -21.70 17.23
CA LEU A 64 -4.31 -22.34 17.40
C LEU A 64 -4.31 -23.74 16.78
N LEU A 65 -3.93 -23.88 15.51
CA LEU A 65 -3.99 -25.15 14.79
C LEU A 65 -3.02 -26.20 15.32
N ALA A 66 -1.89 -25.77 15.90
CA ALA A 66 -0.98 -26.66 16.60
C ALA A 66 -1.61 -27.30 17.87
N LYS A 67 -2.53 -26.59 18.54
CA LYS A 67 -3.21 -27.06 19.75
C LYS A 67 -4.52 -27.79 19.46
N ASN A 68 -5.27 -27.29 18.49
CA ASN A 68 -6.53 -27.85 18.05
C ASN A 68 -6.53 -27.92 16.52
N PRO A 69 -6.28 -29.09 15.91
CA PRO A 69 -6.24 -29.22 14.45
C PRO A 69 -7.62 -29.15 13.79
N ASN A 70 -8.71 -29.05 14.56
CA ASN A 70 -10.08 -28.90 14.04
C ASN A 70 -10.92 -27.95 14.92
N PRO A 71 -10.55 -26.66 15.00
CA PRO A 71 -11.23 -25.72 15.88
C PRO A 71 -12.63 -25.36 15.36
N THR A 72 -13.55 -25.16 16.28
CA THR A 72 -14.89 -24.61 16.04
C THR A 72 -14.82 -23.12 15.67
N ASP A 73 -15.92 -22.55 15.16
CA ASP A 73 -15.98 -21.11 14.87
C ASP A 73 -15.77 -20.25 16.11
N ASP A 74 -16.35 -20.64 17.25
CA ASP A 74 -16.22 -19.90 18.51
C ASP A 74 -14.79 -19.93 19.02
N GLU A 75 -14.08 -21.06 18.89
CA GLU A 75 -12.66 -21.15 19.25
C GLU A 75 -11.78 -20.27 18.34
N ILE A 76 -12.08 -20.24 17.04
CA ILE A 76 -11.40 -19.35 16.09
C ILE A 76 -11.64 -17.89 16.49
N VAL A 77 -12.90 -17.48 16.66
CA VAL A 77 -13.26 -16.09 17.00
C VAL A 77 -12.62 -15.68 18.33
N LYS A 78 -12.72 -16.52 19.37
CA LYS A 78 -12.11 -16.28 20.67
C LYS A 78 -10.60 -16.12 20.57
N THR A 79 -9.92 -17.00 19.85
CA THR A 79 -8.45 -16.98 19.74
C THR A 79 -7.95 -15.82 18.90
N MET A 80 -8.65 -15.51 17.81
CA MET A 80 -8.27 -14.44 16.88
C MET A 80 -8.64 -13.05 17.39
N SER A 81 -9.51 -12.93 18.40
CA SER A 81 -9.80 -11.64 19.07
C SER A 81 -8.57 -10.94 19.65
N ALA A 82 -7.47 -11.67 19.86
CA ALA A 82 -6.18 -11.14 20.28
C ALA A 82 -5.45 -10.34 19.19
N VAL A 83 -5.89 -10.42 17.92
CA VAL A 83 -5.30 -9.74 16.78
C VAL A 83 -6.34 -8.85 16.10
N ILE A 84 -6.08 -7.53 16.11
CA ILE A 84 -6.99 -6.54 15.54
C ILE A 84 -6.72 -6.36 14.04
N CYS A 85 -7.79 -6.20 13.27
CA CYS A 85 -7.76 -5.86 11.84
C CYS A 85 -8.74 -4.72 11.55
N ARG A 86 -8.21 -3.52 11.24
CA ARG A 86 -9.05 -2.37 10.87
C ARG A 86 -9.75 -2.53 9.52
N CYS A 87 -9.17 -3.31 8.62
CA CYS A 87 -9.76 -3.69 7.34
C CYS A 87 -10.92 -4.70 7.45
N MET A 88 -11.21 -5.20 8.65
CA MET A 88 -12.33 -6.10 8.94
C MET A 88 -12.33 -7.42 8.15
N THR A 89 -11.17 -8.02 7.89
CA THR A 89 -11.03 -9.26 7.09
C THR A 89 -11.35 -10.55 7.88
N TYR A 90 -12.07 -10.45 9.00
CA TYR A 90 -12.22 -11.52 9.99
C TYR A 90 -12.90 -12.78 9.45
N ASP A 91 -13.94 -12.65 8.62
CA ASP A 91 -14.60 -13.81 8.03
C ASP A 91 -13.71 -14.56 7.03
N ARG A 92 -12.87 -13.83 6.28
CA ARG A 92 -11.89 -14.44 5.37
C ARG A 92 -10.80 -15.16 6.16
N VAL A 93 -10.33 -14.57 7.27
CA VAL A 93 -9.40 -15.24 8.21
C VAL A 93 -9.98 -16.56 8.70
N LYS A 94 -11.23 -16.57 9.18
CA LYS A 94 -11.93 -17.77 9.66
C LYS A 94 -12.02 -18.85 8.56
N ALA A 95 -12.38 -18.47 7.34
CA ALA A 95 -12.41 -19.38 6.20
C ALA A 95 -11.04 -19.98 5.88
N ALA A 96 -9.98 -19.16 5.92
CA ALA A 96 -8.61 -19.59 5.67
C ALA A 96 -8.09 -20.56 6.74
N ILE A 97 -8.38 -20.30 8.02
CA ILE A 97 -8.03 -21.20 9.13
C ILE A 97 -8.69 -22.58 8.94
N LYS A 98 -9.99 -22.61 8.62
CA LYS A 98 -10.70 -23.87 8.35
C LYS A 98 -10.13 -24.61 7.14
N GLY A 99 -9.75 -23.88 6.09
CA GLY A 99 -9.10 -24.44 4.91
C GLY A 99 -7.77 -25.10 5.23
N ALA A 100 -6.89 -24.36 5.92
CA ALA A 100 -5.59 -24.87 6.35
C ALA A 100 -5.72 -26.07 7.30
N ALA A 101 -6.65 -26.02 8.26
CA ALA A 101 -6.91 -27.12 9.18
C ALA A 101 -7.28 -28.42 8.46
N ARG A 102 -8.09 -28.34 7.39
CA ARG A 102 -8.43 -29.51 6.57
C ARG A 102 -7.20 -30.07 5.83
N GLU A 103 -6.42 -29.21 5.18
CA GLU A 103 -5.20 -29.62 4.45
C GLU A 103 -4.17 -30.26 5.40
N MET A 104 -3.94 -29.66 6.57
CA MET A 104 -3.00 -30.16 7.57
C MET A 104 -3.41 -31.54 8.11
N ARG A 105 -4.71 -31.80 8.30
CA ARG A 105 -5.18 -33.15 8.71
C ARG A 105 -5.05 -34.19 7.61
N GLN A 106 -5.25 -33.81 6.35
CA GLN A 106 -5.10 -34.73 5.21
C GLN A 106 -3.64 -35.13 5.00
N THR A 107 -2.72 -34.18 5.15
CA THR A 107 -1.27 -34.37 4.98
C THR A 107 -0.59 -35.05 6.17
N ALA A 108 -1.21 -35.07 7.35
CA ALA A 108 -0.72 -35.78 8.54
C ALA A 108 -0.87 -37.31 8.50
N THR A 109 -1.41 -37.88 7.41
CA THR A 109 -1.43 -39.33 7.16
C THR A 109 -0.01 -39.78 6.78
N PRO A 110 0.59 -40.81 7.43
CA PRO A 110 2.03 -40.91 7.55
C PRO A 110 2.74 -41.19 6.22
N THR A 111 3.60 -40.25 5.80
CA THR A 111 4.78 -40.54 4.98
C THR A 111 6.02 -40.07 5.72
N ALA A 112 7.08 -40.88 5.64
CA ALA A 112 8.19 -40.90 6.57
C ALA A 112 9.03 -39.61 6.63
N SER A 113 9.50 -39.37 7.86
CA SER A 113 10.59 -38.49 8.32
C SER A 113 11.51 -37.90 7.25
N SER A 114 11.65 -36.58 7.23
CA SER A 114 12.88 -35.92 6.82
C SER A 114 13.41 -35.06 7.96
N THR A 115 14.70 -35.22 8.24
CA THR A 115 15.47 -34.50 9.24
C THR A 115 15.71 -33.06 8.77
N ALA A 116 15.31 -32.10 9.60
CA ALA A 116 15.45 -30.68 9.32
C ALA A 116 16.91 -30.22 9.51
N GLY A 117 17.50 -29.67 8.45
CA GLY A 117 18.75 -28.91 8.53
C GLY A 117 18.54 -27.56 9.20
N ARG A 118 19.60 -27.07 9.85
CA ARG A 118 19.69 -25.72 10.43
C ARG A 118 19.70 -24.70 9.28
N VAL A 119 18.78 -23.74 9.32
CA VAL A 119 18.74 -22.64 8.35
C VAL A 119 19.53 -21.48 8.94
N ASP A 120 20.49 -20.97 8.17
CA ASP A 120 21.29 -19.80 8.53
C ASP A 120 20.43 -18.52 8.56
N PRO A 121 20.78 -17.53 9.40
CA PRO A 121 20.07 -16.27 9.46
C PRO A 121 20.09 -15.55 8.10
N VAL A 122 18.92 -15.20 7.59
CA VAL A 122 18.77 -14.33 6.42
C VAL A 122 19.25 -12.93 6.82
N SER A 123 20.25 -12.41 6.10
CA SER A 123 20.77 -11.06 6.31
C SER A 123 19.66 -10.03 6.01
N PHE A 124 19.46 -9.07 6.92
CA PHE A 124 18.44 -8.02 6.84
C PHE A 124 18.80 -6.84 5.91
N ASP A 125 19.92 -6.91 5.20
CA ASP A 125 20.42 -5.78 4.38
C ASP A 125 20.17 -5.94 2.86
N ALA A 126 19.27 -6.83 2.47
CA ALA A 126 18.76 -6.76 1.11
C ALA A 126 17.78 -5.58 1.02
N GLU A 127 18.30 -4.41 0.63
CA GLU A 127 17.56 -3.57 -0.30
C GLU A 127 16.94 -4.54 -1.30
N VAL A 128 15.61 -4.57 -1.39
CA VAL A 128 14.97 -5.15 -2.56
C VAL A 128 15.41 -4.24 -3.68
N SER A 129 16.58 -4.55 -4.25
CA SER A 129 17.04 -3.94 -5.47
C SER A 129 15.89 -4.13 -6.43
N ASP A 130 15.43 -3.03 -7.01
CA ASP A 130 14.37 -2.96 -8.03
C ASP A 130 14.71 -3.76 -9.32
N GLU A 131 15.71 -4.63 -9.24
CA GLU A 131 16.10 -5.61 -10.24
C GLU A 131 15.32 -6.91 -10.03
N LEU A 132 14.02 -6.87 -10.37
CA LEU A 132 13.40 -8.02 -11.00
C LEU A 132 14.34 -8.45 -12.14
N SER A 133 14.84 -9.69 -12.05
CA SER A 133 15.90 -10.27 -12.88
C SER A 133 15.98 -9.65 -14.28
N ARG A 134 16.92 -8.72 -14.48
CA ARG A 134 17.17 -8.07 -15.77
C ARG A 134 17.70 -9.12 -16.75
N GLY A 135 16.80 -9.82 -17.44
CA GLY A 135 17.16 -10.75 -18.50
C GLY A 135 17.95 -10.04 -19.60
N LYS A 136 19.03 -10.67 -20.09
CA LYS A 136 19.71 -10.23 -21.32
C LYS A 136 18.76 -10.46 -22.51
N GLY A 137 18.30 -9.40 -23.18
CA GLY A 137 17.41 -9.50 -24.35
C GLY A 137 16.70 -8.18 -24.67
N ASN A 138 15.90 -8.15 -25.76
CA ASN A 138 15.04 -7.00 -26.05
C ASN A 138 13.93 -6.90 -24.99
N ARG A 139 13.41 -5.69 -24.79
CA ARG A 139 12.32 -5.40 -23.88
C ARG A 139 11.34 -4.42 -24.51
N ILE A 140 10.09 -4.49 -24.08
CA ILE A 140 9.16 -3.36 -24.23
C ILE A 140 9.30 -2.53 -22.96
N GLU A 141 9.51 -1.23 -23.11
CA GLU A 141 9.53 -0.29 -21.99
C GLU A 141 8.64 0.90 -22.37
N THR A 142 7.57 1.08 -21.62
CA THR A 142 6.63 2.20 -21.78
C THR A 142 6.45 2.89 -20.44
N LEU A 143 5.72 4.01 -20.45
CA LEU A 143 5.32 4.65 -19.20
C LEU A 143 4.49 3.70 -18.32
N TRP A 144 3.59 2.92 -18.90
CA TRP A 144 2.57 2.18 -18.14
C TRP A 144 2.91 0.73 -17.82
N PHE A 145 3.80 0.13 -18.60
CA PHE A 145 4.29 -1.23 -18.37
C PHE A 145 5.63 -1.48 -19.05
N GLU A 146 6.29 -2.52 -18.56
CA GLU A 146 7.45 -3.14 -19.19
C GLU A 146 7.16 -4.63 -19.44
N MET A 147 7.78 -5.19 -20.49
CA MET A 147 7.76 -6.63 -20.75
C MET A 147 9.18 -7.10 -21.08
N ASP A 148 9.67 -8.06 -20.31
CA ASP A 148 11.02 -8.63 -20.51
C ASP A 148 11.02 -9.76 -21.56
N ALA A 149 12.21 -10.21 -21.95
CA ALA A 149 12.39 -11.29 -22.93
C ALA A 149 11.91 -12.67 -22.45
N SER A 150 11.49 -12.82 -21.19
CA SER A 150 10.81 -14.02 -20.70
C SER A 150 9.28 -13.93 -20.91
N GLY A 151 8.75 -12.74 -21.18
CA GLY A 151 7.32 -12.47 -21.36
C GLY A 151 6.64 -11.97 -20.08
N ILE A 152 7.40 -11.78 -18.99
CA ILE A 152 6.86 -11.22 -17.75
C ILE A 152 6.55 -9.75 -17.98
N THR A 153 5.31 -9.37 -17.66
CA THR A 153 4.80 -8.01 -17.85
C THR A 153 4.62 -7.34 -16.49
N THR A 154 5.40 -6.30 -16.22
CA THR A 154 5.28 -5.51 -15.00
C THR A 154 4.49 -4.23 -15.29
N VAL A 155 3.35 -4.06 -14.63
CA VAL A 155 2.50 -2.87 -14.76
C VAL A 155 2.91 -1.82 -13.73
N HIS A 156 3.10 -0.57 -14.18
CA HIS A 156 3.44 0.56 -13.33
C HIS A 156 2.18 1.14 -12.69
N ILE A 157 2.15 1.15 -11.35
CA ILE A 157 0.98 1.56 -10.56
C ILE A 157 1.28 2.89 -9.87
N THR A 158 0.62 3.96 -10.33
CA THR A 158 0.72 5.31 -9.77
C THR A 158 -0.19 5.57 -8.57
N LYS A 159 -0.81 4.50 -8.05
CA LYS A 159 -1.78 4.54 -6.94
C LYS A 159 -1.22 3.84 -5.72
N ALA A 160 -1.59 4.33 -4.54
CA ALA A 160 -1.15 3.81 -3.26
C ALA A 160 -1.95 2.55 -2.89
N GLU A 161 -1.26 1.47 -2.53
CA GLU A 161 -1.91 0.25 -2.06
C GLU A 161 -2.10 0.27 -0.54
N MET A 162 -3.36 0.32 -0.10
CA MET A 162 -3.75 0.36 1.32
C MET A 162 -4.85 -0.64 1.68
N GLY A 163 -5.15 -1.57 0.77
CA GLY A 163 -6.04 -2.70 0.98
C GLY A 163 -7.18 -2.86 -0.01
N GLN A 164 -7.22 -2.05 -1.07
CA GLN A 164 -8.23 -2.15 -2.12
C GLN A 164 -7.82 -3.02 -3.31
N HIS A 165 -6.57 -3.50 -3.35
CA HIS A 165 -6.00 -4.22 -4.50
C HIS A 165 -6.04 -3.41 -5.80
N VAL A 166 -5.72 -2.11 -5.71
CA VAL A 166 -5.84 -1.19 -6.86
C VAL A 166 -4.87 -1.59 -7.96
N GLY A 167 -3.65 -2.02 -7.60
CA GLY A 167 -2.67 -2.50 -8.56
C GLY A 167 -3.20 -3.69 -9.36
N THR A 168 -3.88 -4.63 -8.70
CA THR A 168 -4.53 -5.78 -9.36
C THR A 168 -5.59 -5.34 -10.35
N ALA A 169 -6.51 -4.45 -9.96
CA ALA A 169 -7.59 -3.98 -10.84
C ALA A 169 -7.05 -3.21 -12.06
N LEU A 170 -6.03 -2.38 -11.86
CA LEU A 170 -5.36 -1.63 -12.92
C LEU A 170 -4.56 -2.55 -13.86
N ALA A 171 -3.88 -3.56 -13.31
CA ALA A 171 -3.18 -4.56 -14.10
C ALA A 171 -4.15 -5.43 -14.93
N GLN A 172 -5.35 -5.73 -14.43
CA GLN A 172 -6.38 -6.41 -15.24
C GLN A 172 -6.77 -5.61 -16.48
N ALA A 173 -6.94 -4.28 -16.37
CA ALA A 173 -7.29 -3.42 -17.50
C ALA A 173 -6.23 -3.47 -18.61
N LEU A 174 -4.95 -3.37 -18.23
CA LEU A 174 -3.84 -3.48 -19.17
C LEU A 174 -3.74 -4.90 -19.75
N ALA A 175 -3.77 -5.92 -18.89
CA ALA A 175 -3.57 -7.30 -19.30
C ALA A 175 -4.68 -7.82 -20.22
N GLU A 176 -5.92 -7.39 -19.98
CA GLU A 176 -7.08 -7.67 -20.84
C GLU A 176 -6.80 -7.21 -22.26
N GLU A 177 -6.38 -5.96 -22.44
CA GLU A 177 -6.11 -5.41 -23.77
C GLU A 177 -4.83 -5.95 -24.37
N LEU A 178 -3.80 -6.18 -23.56
CA LEU A 178 -2.52 -6.72 -24.02
C LEU A 178 -2.61 -8.19 -24.42
N GLU A 179 -3.69 -8.90 -24.06
CA GLU A 179 -3.84 -10.35 -24.28
C GLU A 179 -2.72 -11.17 -23.62
N VAL A 180 -2.18 -10.69 -22.49
CA VAL A 180 -1.16 -11.41 -21.71
C VAL A 180 -1.81 -12.37 -20.71
N ARG A 181 -1.16 -13.52 -20.47
CA ARG A 181 -1.59 -14.46 -19.42
C ARG A 181 -1.44 -13.81 -18.04
N TRP A 182 -2.45 -14.00 -17.19
CA TRP A 182 -2.47 -13.39 -15.85
C TRP A 182 -1.29 -13.86 -14.97
N GLU A 183 -0.89 -15.12 -15.12
CA GLU A 183 0.27 -15.70 -14.42
C GLU A 183 1.62 -15.02 -14.75
N ASP A 184 1.71 -14.32 -15.89
CA ASP A 184 2.89 -13.58 -16.33
C ASP A 184 2.85 -12.10 -15.89
N VAL A 185 1.78 -11.65 -15.22
CA VAL A 185 1.59 -10.25 -14.82
C VAL A 185 2.19 -9.98 -13.43
N ARG A 186 2.90 -8.87 -13.30
CA ARG A 186 3.42 -8.31 -12.04
C ARG A 186 2.99 -6.85 -11.93
N ILE A 187 3.08 -6.30 -10.73
CA ILE A 187 2.84 -4.87 -10.47
C ILE A 187 4.04 -4.25 -9.76
N ARG A 188 4.34 -3.00 -10.11
CA ARG A 188 5.31 -2.17 -9.41
C ARG A 188 4.65 -0.85 -9.04
N HIS A 189 4.61 -0.55 -7.74
CA HIS A 189 4.25 0.79 -7.29
C HIS A 189 5.42 1.71 -7.58
N VAL A 190 5.18 2.78 -8.34
CA VAL A 190 6.24 3.69 -8.77
C VAL A 190 6.47 4.79 -7.76
N ASP A 191 7.72 5.25 -7.72
CA ASP A 191 8.11 6.44 -6.99
C ASP A 191 7.62 7.69 -7.71
N SER A 192 7.60 8.81 -6.99
CA SER A 192 7.16 10.08 -7.54
C SER A 192 8.07 10.55 -8.67
N ASP A 193 7.46 10.99 -9.76
CA ASP A 193 8.14 11.60 -10.91
C ASP A 193 7.10 12.44 -11.68
N PRO A 194 7.46 13.66 -12.15
CA PRO A 194 6.56 14.49 -12.94
C PRO A 194 5.89 13.78 -14.13
N ARG A 195 6.54 12.77 -14.72
CA ARG A 195 6.01 11.98 -15.85
C ARG A 195 4.70 11.26 -15.55
N TRP A 196 4.38 11.04 -14.28
CA TRP A 196 3.15 10.36 -13.87
C TRP A 196 1.93 11.28 -13.76
N GLY A 197 2.14 12.60 -13.78
CA GLY A 197 1.08 13.58 -13.55
C GLY A 197 0.49 13.50 -12.13
N LEU A 198 -0.84 13.57 -12.02
CA LEU A 198 -1.53 13.58 -10.73
C LEU A 198 -1.50 12.21 -10.03
N MET A 199 -0.77 12.12 -8.92
CA MET A 199 -0.61 10.92 -8.11
C MET A 199 -1.42 11.01 -6.81
N ILE A 200 -2.69 10.62 -6.91
CA ILE A 200 -3.62 10.57 -5.79
C ILE A 200 -4.43 9.27 -5.78
N THR A 201 -4.68 8.75 -4.58
CA THR A 201 -5.56 7.63 -4.27
C THR A 201 -6.61 8.07 -3.24
N GLY A 202 -7.76 8.53 -3.73
CA GLY A 202 -8.89 9.02 -2.94
C GLY A 202 -10.14 9.13 -3.80
N GLY A 203 -11.29 9.44 -3.18
CA GLY A 203 -12.54 9.75 -3.88
C GLY A 203 -13.11 8.65 -4.80
N SER A 204 -12.66 7.40 -4.64
CA SER A 204 -12.96 6.29 -5.56
C SER A 204 -12.49 6.53 -7.01
N TRP A 205 -11.50 7.40 -7.22
CA TRP A 205 -11.08 7.82 -8.54
C TRP A 205 -10.08 6.90 -9.24
N SER A 206 -9.39 6.02 -8.50
CA SER A 206 -8.23 5.30 -9.02
C SER A 206 -8.52 4.48 -10.27
N VAL A 207 -9.53 3.61 -10.23
CA VAL A 207 -9.93 2.81 -11.40
C VAL A 207 -10.62 3.72 -12.43
N ASN A 208 -11.57 4.56 -11.99
CA ASN A 208 -12.35 5.42 -12.88
C ASN A 208 -11.49 6.30 -13.80
N TRP A 209 -10.42 6.90 -13.29
CA TRP A 209 -9.53 7.77 -14.09
C TRP A 209 -8.47 7.02 -14.87
N THR A 210 -8.01 5.85 -14.38
CA THR A 210 -6.81 5.19 -14.92
C THR A 210 -7.14 4.00 -15.83
N PHE A 211 -8.38 3.50 -15.80
CA PHE A 211 -8.79 2.31 -16.55
C PHE A 211 -8.59 2.48 -18.07
N ASP A 212 -9.08 3.59 -18.64
CA ASP A 212 -8.97 3.86 -20.08
C ASP A 212 -7.51 3.99 -20.52
N GLN A 213 -6.70 4.71 -19.75
CA GLN A 213 -5.28 4.90 -20.00
C GLN A 213 -4.50 3.58 -20.08
N LEU A 214 -4.68 2.70 -19.09
CA LEU A 214 -4.01 1.40 -19.06
C LEU A 214 -4.56 0.43 -20.13
N SER A 215 -5.86 0.49 -20.41
CA SER A 215 -6.47 -0.28 -21.50
C SER A 215 -5.84 0.09 -22.85
N ARG A 216 -5.69 1.39 -23.13
CA ARG A 216 -5.04 1.89 -24.35
C ARG A 216 -3.58 1.48 -24.44
N ALA A 217 -2.84 1.55 -23.33
CA ALA A 217 -1.45 1.09 -23.28
C ALA A 217 -1.34 -0.41 -23.60
N GLY A 218 -2.23 -1.25 -23.03
CA GLY A 218 -2.32 -2.67 -23.35
C GLY A 218 -2.65 -2.92 -24.82
N ALA A 219 -3.62 -2.20 -25.37
CA ALA A 219 -4.02 -2.34 -26.77
C ALA A 219 -2.91 -1.93 -27.74
N ALA A 220 -2.16 -0.87 -27.42
CA ALA A 220 -0.99 -0.46 -28.20
C ALA A 220 0.12 -1.52 -28.17
N GLY A 221 0.41 -2.08 -26.99
CA GLY A 221 1.35 -3.19 -26.83
C GLY A 221 0.94 -4.42 -27.63
N ARG A 222 -0.34 -4.78 -27.60
CA ARG A 222 -0.91 -5.89 -28.39
C ARG A 222 -0.67 -5.70 -29.88
N LEU A 223 -0.94 -4.51 -30.43
CA LEU A 223 -0.75 -4.24 -31.86
C LEU A 223 0.73 -4.31 -32.27
N ALA A 224 1.63 -3.75 -31.46
CA ALA A 224 3.06 -3.83 -31.72
C ALA A 224 3.57 -5.28 -31.72
N LEU A 225 3.08 -6.10 -30.78
CA LEU A 225 3.40 -7.52 -30.70
C LEU A 225 2.81 -8.32 -31.87
N ILE A 226 1.58 -8.03 -32.30
CA ILE A 226 0.99 -8.63 -33.50
C ILE A 226 1.84 -8.32 -34.73
N GLU A 227 2.28 -7.07 -34.90
CA GLU A 227 3.10 -6.69 -36.05
C GLU A 227 4.45 -7.43 -36.05
N ALA A 228 5.13 -7.48 -34.90
CA ALA A 228 6.40 -8.19 -34.77
C ALA A 228 6.24 -9.71 -34.93
N GLY A 229 5.18 -10.29 -34.35
CA GLY A 229 4.86 -11.71 -34.45
C GLY A 229 4.48 -12.13 -35.87
N ALA A 230 3.71 -11.30 -36.60
CA ALA A 230 3.36 -11.56 -37.99
C ALA A 230 4.61 -11.67 -38.89
N LYS A 231 5.63 -10.83 -38.66
CA LYS A 231 6.92 -10.93 -39.37
C LYS A 231 7.62 -12.26 -39.13
N LEU A 232 7.66 -12.74 -37.88
CA LEU A 232 8.25 -14.05 -37.54
C LEU A 232 7.44 -15.23 -38.11
N LEU A 233 6.12 -15.07 -38.18
CA LEU A 233 5.23 -16.06 -38.78
C LEU A 233 5.21 -16.03 -40.31
N GLN A 234 5.85 -15.03 -40.93
CA GLN A 234 5.75 -14.74 -42.37
C GLN A 234 4.27 -14.58 -42.80
N SER A 235 3.51 -13.82 -42.02
CA SER A 235 2.08 -13.55 -42.21
C SER A 235 1.81 -12.05 -42.22
N GLU A 236 0.59 -11.66 -42.60
CA GLU A 236 0.11 -10.28 -42.56
C GLU A 236 -0.43 -9.93 -41.16
N PRO A 237 -0.12 -8.74 -40.59
CA PRO A 237 -0.64 -8.35 -39.27
C PRO A 237 -2.17 -8.42 -39.17
N ALA A 238 -2.89 -8.04 -40.24
CA ALA A 238 -4.36 -8.07 -40.29
C ALA A 238 -4.95 -9.49 -40.21
N ARG A 239 -4.16 -10.52 -40.49
CA ARG A 239 -4.53 -11.94 -40.41
C ARG A 239 -4.18 -12.55 -39.04
N CYS A 240 -3.35 -11.87 -38.27
CA CYS A 240 -2.90 -12.31 -36.97
C CYS A 240 -3.81 -11.77 -35.85
N ARG A 241 -3.97 -12.55 -34.79
CA ARG A 241 -4.61 -12.11 -33.54
C ARG A 241 -3.70 -12.40 -32.36
N ALA A 242 -3.88 -11.65 -31.28
CA ALA A 242 -3.25 -11.92 -30.01
C ALA A 242 -4.20 -12.69 -29.09
N GLU A 243 -3.66 -13.64 -28.34
CA GLU A 243 -4.41 -14.38 -27.33
C GLU A 243 -3.46 -15.05 -26.36
N ARG A 244 -3.61 -14.80 -25.05
CA ARG A 244 -2.89 -15.49 -23.96
C ARG A 244 -1.35 -15.56 -24.18
N SER A 245 -0.73 -14.41 -24.39
CA SER A 245 0.70 -14.23 -24.65
C SER A 245 1.21 -14.85 -25.96
N LEU A 246 0.30 -15.11 -26.91
CA LEU A 246 0.62 -15.63 -28.25
C LEU A 246 0.14 -14.66 -29.33
N VAL A 247 0.89 -14.59 -30.42
CA VAL A 247 0.40 -14.13 -31.73
C VAL A 247 0.07 -15.36 -32.55
N ILE A 248 -1.14 -15.40 -33.11
CA ILE A 248 -1.72 -16.53 -33.84
C ILE A 248 -2.12 -16.07 -35.23
N ASP A 249 -1.56 -16.68 -36.27
CA ASP A 249 -2.08 -16.55 -37.63
C ASP A 249 -3.42 -17.30 -37.72
N SER A 250 -4.50 -16.57 -37.98
CA SER A 250 -5.86 -17.11 -37.88
C SER A 250 -6.23 -18.09 -39.00
N VAL A 251 -5.45 -18.19 -40.07
CA VAL A 251 -5.73 -19.10 -41.21
C VAL A 251 -4.76 -20.28 -41.20
N SER A 252 -3.47 -20.07 -40.90
CA SER A 252 -2.50 -21.18 -40.86
C SER A 252 -2.49 -21.90 -39.51
N GLY A 253 -2.97 -21.25 -38.44
CA GLY A 253 -2.91 -21.77 -37.07
C GLY A 253 -1.51 -21.72 -36.44
N ARG A 254 -0.51 -21.22 -37.17
CA ARG A 254 0.85 -21.05 -36.63
C ARG A 254 0.86 -19.99 -35.53
N THR A 255 1.67 -20.23 -34.51
CA THR A 255 1.77 -19.36 -33.34
C THR A 255 3.22 -18.97 -33.06
N VAL A 256 3.39 -17.82 -32.41
CA VAL A 256 4.65 -17.39 -31.80
C VAL A 256 4.33 -16.69 -30.48
N SER A 257 5.05 -17.01 -29.43
CA SER A 257 4.85 -16.41 -28.10
C SER A 257 5.47 -15.01 -28.01
N TYR A 258 4.97 -14.18 -27.09
CA TYR A 258 5.56 -12.88 -26.80
C TYR A 258 7.02 -12.99 -26.36
N SER A 259 7.35 -14.03 -25.59
CA SER A 259 8.72 -14.37 -25.18
C SER A 259 9.63 -14.63 -26.40
N GLU A 260 9.17 -15.44 -27.35
CA GLU A 260 9.92 -15.72 -28.59
C GLU A 260 10.08 -14.47 -29.46
N ILE A 261 9.05 -13.62 -29.54
CA ILE A 261 9.12 -12.33 -30.25
C ILE A 261 10.23 -11.47 -29.64
N LEU A 262 10.22 -11.25 -28.32
CA LEU A 262 11.17 -10.34 -27.66
C LEU A 262 12.61 -10.89 -27.63
N ARG A 263 12.80 -12.21 -27.71
CA ARG A 263 14.13 -12.80 -27.87
C ARG A 263 14.75 -12.55 -29.24
N GLN A 264 13.93 -12.31 -30.27
CA GLN A 264 14.38 -12.22 -31.67
C GLN A 264 14.28 -10.80 -32.24
N THR A 265 13.34 -10.01 -31.73
CA THR A 265 12.94 -8.74 -32.34
C THR A 265 12.78 -7.66 -31.27
N ALA A 266 13.33 -6.48 -31.53
CA ALA A 266 13.02 -5.31 -30.73
C ALA A 266 11.61 -4.81 -31.06
N VAL A 267 10.78 -4.60 -30.03
CA VAL A 267 9.39 -4.15 -30.19
C VAL A 267 9.27 -2.76 -29.56
N SER A 268 8.86 -1.79 -30.37
CA SER A 268 8.56 -0.44 -29.90
C SER A 268 7.06 -0.25 -29.83
N VAL A 269 6.57 0.25 -28.69
CA VAL A 269 5.15 0.57 -28.48
C VAL A 269 4.98 2.08 -28.62
N THR A 270 3.96 2.51 -29.37
CA THR A 270 3.67 3.94 -29.52
C THR A 270 3.20 4.57 -28.20
N SER A 271 3.67 5.77 -27.93
CA SER A 271 3.20 6.64 -26.84
C SER A 271 2.45 7.87 -27.37
N ASP A 272 2.16 7.94 -28.66
CA ASP A 272 1.45 9.06 -29.27
C ASP A 272 -0.02 9.08 -28.82
N GLU A 273 -0.41 10.15 -28.12
CA GLU A 273 -1.75 10.29 -27.53
C GLU A 273 -2.88 10.26 -28.57
N GLU A 274 -2.66 10.84 -29.75
CA GLU A 274 -3.68 10.91 -30.80
C GLU A 274 -3.87 9.55 -31.47
N VAL A 275 -2.81 8.75 -31.54
CA VAL A 275 -2.91 7.33 -31.93
C VAL A 275 -3.64 6.53 -30.85
N LEU A 276 -3.26 6.68 -29.58
CA LEU A 276 -3.85 5.95 -28.45
C LEU A 276 -5.36 6.22 -28.31
N LYS A 277 -5.81 7.47 -28.49
CA LYS A 277 -7.24 7.86 -28.45
C LYS A 277 -8.08 7.17 -29.54
N LYS A 278 -7.48 6.85 -30.68
CA LYS A 278 -8.15 6.21 -31.83
C LYS A 278 -8.18 4.68 -31.73
N LEU A 279 -7.44 4.07 -30.79
CA LEU A 279 -7.46 2.63 -30.60
C LEU A 279 -8.85 2.14 -30.19
N ILE A 280 -9.28 1.04 -30.82
CA ILE A 280 -10.53 0.36 -30.50
C ILE A 280 -10.24 -0.60 -29.34
N LEU A 281 -10.86 -0.33 -28.20
CA LEU A 281 -10.81 -1.19 -27.02
C LEU A 281 -11.85 -2.30 -27.10
N LYS A 282 -11.60 -3.39 -26.36
CA LYS A 282 -12.54 -4.48 -26.18
C LYS A 282 -13.79 -4.00 -25.46
N LYS A 283 -14.94 -4.47 -25.94
CA LYS A 283 -16.23 -4.29 -25.26
C LYS A 283 -16.31 -5.17 -24.01
N PRO A 284 -17.15 -4.81 -23.01
CA PRO A 284 -17.30 -5.59 -21.79
C PRO A 284 -17.61 -7.07 -22.01
N GLU A 285 -18.35 -7.42 -23.07
CA GLU A 285 -18.71 -8.81 -23.39
C GLU A 285 -17.50 -9.65 -23.84
N GLN A 286 -16.41 -8.98 -24.24
CA GLN A 286 -15.16 -9.61 -24.67
C GLN A 286 -14.17 -9.79 -23.52
N HIS A 287 -14.45 -9.22 -22.33
CA HIS A 287 -13.53 -9.24 -21.20
C HIS A 287 -13.43 -10.63 -20.56
N ARG A 288 -12.18 -11.07 -20.37
CA ARG A 288 -11.82 -12.36 -19.76
C ARG A 288 -11.20 -12.18 -18.37
N LEU A 289 -10.52 -11.06 -18.13
CA LEU A 289 -9.82 -10.70 -16.89
C LEU A 289 -10.57 -9.60 -16.14
N VAL A 290 -10.94 -8.52 -16.83
CA VAL A 290 -11.65 -7.39 -16.21
C VAL A 290 -12.98 -7.84 -15.62
N GLY A 291 -13.24 -7.46 -14.37
CA GLY A 291 -14.45 -7.82 -13.65
C GLY A 291 -14.47 -9.26 -13.11
N ARG A 292 -13.36 -10.00 -13.23
CA ARG A 292 -13.23 -11.35 -12.64
C ARG A 292 -12.53 -11.30 -11.29
N SER A 293 -12.95 -12.20 -10.39
CA SER A 293 -12.31 -12.43 -9.10
C SER A 293 -11.04 -13.27 -9.28
N LEU A 294 -9.96 -12.64 -9.74
CA LEU A 294 -8.63 -13.25 -9.83
C LEU A 294 -7.90 -13.13 -8.48
N GLU A 295 -6.88 -13.96 -8.28
CA GLU A 295 -5.99 -13.78 -7.13
C GLU A 295 -5.24 -12.44 -7.25
N ALA A 296 -5.35 -11.61 -6.22
CA ALA A 296 -4.69 -10.31 -6.18
C ALA A 296 -3.16 -10.44 -6.09
N LEU A 297 -2.47 -9.67 -6.93
CA LEU A 297 -1.03 -9.76 -7.14
C LEU A 297 -0.21 -9.30 -5.92
N ASP A 298 -0.81 -8.47 -5.05
CA ASP A 298 -0.18 -7.92 -3.86
C ASP A 298 -0.35 -8.80 -2.60
N ILE A 299 -1.23 -9.80 -2.64
CA ILE A 299 -1.52 -10.64 -1.46
C ILE A 299 -0.36 -11.55 -1.05
N PRO A 300 0.36 -12.25 -1.96
CA PRO A 300 1.40 -13.19 -1.56
C PRO A 300 2.43 -12.58 -0.59
N SER A 301 2.97 -11.40 -0.92
CA SER A 301 3.97 -10.71 -0.08
C SER A 301 3.45 -10.30 1.31
N LYS A 302 2.13 -10.13 1.44
CA LYS A 302 1.46 -9.78 2.71
C LYS A 302 1.25 -11.00 3.63
N THR A 303 1.61 -12.21 3.18
CA THR A 303 1.43 -13.46 3.95
C THR A 303 2.73 -14.03 4.51
N ASP A 304 3.89 -13.58 4.03
CA ASP A 304 5.20 -14.12 4.39
C ASP A 304 6.15 -13.08 5.03
N GLY A 305 5.69 -11.82 5.15
CA GLY A 305 6.50 -10.74 5.72
C GLY A 305 7.44 -10.08 4.72
N SER A 306 7.35 -10.39 3.42
CA SER A 306 8.15 -9.71 2.37
C SER A 306 7.59 -8.36 1.94
N ALA A 307 6.29 -8.09 2.17
CA ALA A 307 5.71 -6.76 2.01
C ALA A 307 6.44 -5.72 2.89
N ARG A 308 6.77 -4.56 2.32
CA ARG A 308 7.49 -3.47 3.02
C ARG A 308 6.60 -2.24 3.18
N TYR A 309 6.44 -1.82 4.43
CA TYR A 309 5.72 -0.63 4.85
C TYR A 309 6.71 0.51 5.13
N GLY A 310 6.21 1.73 5.37
CA GLY A 310 7.08 2.87 5.66
C GLY A 310 7.91 2.66 6.94
N THR A 311 7.34 1.97 7.93
CA THR A 311 8.03 1.64 9.20
C THR A 311 9.17 0.64 9.05
N ASP A 312 9.25 -0.08 7.94
CA ASP A 312 10.26 -1.11 7.72
C ASP A 312 11.53 -0.55 7.07
N VAL A 313 11.53 0.75 6.74
CA VAL A 313 12.66 1.42 6.09
C VAL A 313 13.76 1.68 7.12
N VAL A 314 14.97 1.22 6.79
CA VAL A 314 16.20 1.44 7.56
C VAL A 314 17.27 1.96 6.61
N ARG A 315 17.99 3.01 7.01
CA ARG A 315 19.12 3.59 6.24
C ARG A 315 20.42 3.52 7.05
N PRO A 316 21.59 3.43 6.40
CA PRO A 316 22.87 3.54 7.09
C PRO A 316 22.98 4.84 7.89
N GLY A 317 23.32 4.74 9.17
CA GLY A 317 23.45 5.92 10.05
C GLY A 317 22.14 6.61 10.42
N MET A 318 20.97 5.99 10.15
CA MET A 318 19.66 6.56 10.45
C MET A 318 19.48 6.89 11.93
N LEU A 319 19.02 8.10 12.22
CA LEU A 319 18.53 8.51 13.53
C LEU A 319 17.00 8.39 13.60
N TYR A 320 16.47 8.30 14.80
CA TYR A 320 15.05 8.12 15.07
C TYR A 320 14.45 9.36 15.73
N GLY A 321 13.37 9.87 15.14
CA GLY A 321 12.61 10.99 15.67
C GLY A 321 11.37 10.53 16.44
N ARG A 322 11.07 11.19 17.57
CA ARG A 322 9.77 11.10 18.24
C ARG A 322 9.21 12.50 18.48
N LEU A 323 7.98 12.72 18.03
CA LEU A 323 7.26 13.98 18.22
C LEU A 323 6.95 14.23 19.70
N VAL A 324 7.17 15.47 20.13
CA VAL A 324 6.65 16.10 21.34
C VAL A 324 5.54 17.04 20.89
N THR A 325 4.30 16.71 21.27
CA THR A 325 3.09 17.32 20.71
C THR A 325 2.76 18.64 21.39
N PRO A 326 2.48 19.72 20.64
CA PRO A 326 2.00 20.98 21.20
C PRO A 326 0.61 20.84 21.85
N PRO A 327 0.20 21.81 22.70
CA PRO A 327 -1.10 21.78 23.37
C PRO A 327 -2.30 21.94 22.42
N VAL A 328 -2.08 22.48 21.22
CA VAL A 328 -3.10 22.56 20.17
C VAL A 328 -2.53 22.11 18.83
N ARG A 329 -3.39 21.60 17.94
CA ARG A 329 -2.99 21.10 16.61
C ARG A 329 -2.43 22.19 15.70
N TYR A 330 -2.98 23.41 15.77
CA TYR A 330 -2.65 24.53 14.88
C TYR A 330 -2.49 25.84 15.67
N GLY A 331 -1.44 26.61 15.35
CA GLY A 331 -1.19 27.96 15.85
C GLY A 331 -0.41 28.03 17.16
N ALA A 332 0.01 26.89 17.72
CA ALA A 332 0.95 26.88 18.85
C ALA A 332 2.33 27.36 18.40
N LYS A 333 3.01 28.10 19.28
CA LYS A 333 4.39 28.55 19.08
C LYS A 333 5.27 28.07 20.21
N ILE A 334 6.49 27.67 19.88
CA ILE A 334 7.49 27.29 20.88
C ILE A 334 8.09 28.57 21.47
N ILE A 335 8.06 28.70 22.80
CA ILE A 335 8.73 29.76 23.54
C ILE A 335 10.16 29.33 23.86
N SER A 336 10.31 28.13 24.41
CA SER A 336 11.59 27.58 24.84
C SER A 336 11.57 26.05 24.82
N VAL A 337 12.75 25.43 24.68
CA VAL A 337 12.95 23.99 24.77
C VAL A 337 14.08 23.71 25.77
N HIS A 338 13.80 22.82 26.71
CA HIS A 338 14.66 22.46 27.84
C HIS A 338 15.08 20.99 27.73
N GLU A 339 16.33 20.78 27.34
CA GLU A 339 16.91 19.45 27.04
C GLU A 339 17.62 18.78 28.22
N GLU A 340 17.67 19.41 29.40
CA GLU A 340 18.53 19.00 30.52
C GLU A 340 18.26 17.55 30.95
N GLU A 341 17.00 17.14 31.05
CA GLU A 341 16.61 15.76 31.36
C GLU A 341 16.78 14.82 30.16
N ALA A 342 16.52 15.29 28.94
CA ALA A 342 16.67 14.50 27.72
C ALA A 342 18.14 14.13 27.47
N ARG A 343 19.09 15.02 27.79
CA ARG A 343 20.54 14.78 27.72
C ARG A 343 21.03 13.66 28.65
N GLN A 344 20.24 13.30 29.67
CA GLN A 344 20.55 12.15 30.54
C GLN A 344 20.09 10.82 29.94
N VAL A 345 19.33 10.83 28.84
CA VAL A 345 18.87 9.61 28.17
C VAL A 345 19.98 9.10 27.24
N PRO A 346 20.53 7.88 27.46
CA PRO A 346 21.53 7.31 26.58
C PRO A 346 21.04 7.22 25.13
N GLY A 347 21.85 7.70 24.20
CA GLY A 347 21.56 7.75 22.77
C GLY A 347 20.70 8.94 22.33
N PHE A 348 20.31 9.86 23.22
CA PHE A 348 19.73 11.14 22.80
C PHE A 348 20.76 11.98 22.05
N VAL A 349 20.37 12.54 20.91
CA VAL A 349 21.24 13.36 20.07
C VAL A 349 20.92 14.84 20.26
N LYS A 350 19.66 15.24 20.00
CA LYS A 350 19.19 16.63 20.11
C LYS A 350 17.67 16.71 20.03
N SER A 351 17.11 17.84 20.41
CA SER A 351 15.77 18.24 20.00
C SER A 351 15.82 19.11 18.73
N VAL A 352 14.74 19.08 17.95
CA VAL A 352 14.57 19.91 16.76
C VAL A 352 13.20 20.56 16.84
N SER A 353 13.17 21.88 16.98
CA SER A 353 11.94 22.67 16.80
C SER A 353 11.62 22.72 15.32
N LEU A 354 10.39 22.35 14.93
CA LEU A 354 9.96 22.42 13.54
C LEU A 354 9.56 23.85 13.20
N ASP A 355 10.36 24.49 12.34
CA ASP A 355 9.98 25.72 11.65
C ASP A 355 9.35 25.34 10.32
N ASP A 356 8.03 25.17 10.33
CA ASP A 356 7.28 24.67 9.19
C ASP A 356 6.59 25.83 8.44
N PRO A 357 7.13 26.29 7.29
CA PRO A 357 6.53 27.36 6.49
C PRO A 357 5.22 26.92 5.82
N THR A 358 4.88 25.63 5.79
CA THR A 358 3.58 25.17 5.28
C THR A 358 2.44 25.65 6.18
N GLY A 359 2.69 25.72 7.49
CA GLY A 359 1.71 26.06 8.52
C GLY A 359 0.92 24.85 9.04
N ASP A 360 1.26 23.63 8.59
CA ASP A 360 0.54 22.41 8.92
C ASP A 360 1.06 21.74 10.20
N VAL A 361 2.29 22.00 10.61
CA VAL A 361 2.99 21.36 11.74
C VAL A 361 3.52 22.42 12.71
N THR A 362 2.62 23.27 13.22
CA THR A 362 2.99 24.39 14.10
C THR A 362 3.34 23.94 15.51
N GLY A 363 4.49 24.38 16.02
CA GLY A 363 4.86 24.26 17.44
C GLY A 363 5.31 22.85 17.86
N PHE A 364 5.53 21.94 16.92
CA PHE A 364 6.04 20.60 17.20
C PHE A 364 7.55 20.62 17.45
N VAL A 365 7.99 19.76 18.36
CA VAL A 365 9.41 19.48 18.60
C VAL A 365 9.67 17.99 18.37
N VAL A 366 10.79 17.64 17.77
CA VAL A 366 11.22 16.26 17.56
C VAL A 366 12.38 15.95 18.51
N ALA A 367 12.23 14.95 19.38
CA ALA A 367 13.38 14.37 20.07
C ALA A 367 14.07 13.37 19.13
N VAL A 368 15.34 13.61 18.81
CA VAL A 368 16.14 12.78 17.91
C VAL A 368 17.12 11.94 18.73
N ALA A 369 17.19 10.65 18.42
CA ALA A 369 18.06 9.70 19.11
C ALA A 369 18.62 8.62 18.18
N GLU A 370 19.66 7.91 18.61
CA GLU A 370 20.29 6.80 17.89
C GLU A 370 19.39 5.56 17.79
N THR A 371 18.40 5.43 18.67
CA THR A 371 17.42 4.34 18.66
C THR A 371 16.01 4.86 18.93
N TYR A 372 14.99 4.22 18.36
CA TYR A 372 13.60 4.62 18.62
C TYR A 372 13.18 4.55 20.10
N PRO A 373 13.57 3.52 20.90
CA PRO A 373 13.30 3.52 22.34
C PRO A 373 13.95 4.70 23.08
N ALA A 374 15.15 5.12 22.70
CA ALA A 374 15.79 6.31 23.25
C ALA A 374 15.02 7.58 22.86
N ALA A 375 14.57 7.70 21.60
CA ALA A 375 13.74 8.82 21.15
C ALA A 375 12.43 8.93 21.94
N ILE A 376 11.76 7.80 22.22
CA ILE A 376 10.55 7.76 23.07
C ILE A 376 10.85 8.25 24.48
N LYS A 377 11.94 7.76 25.09
CA LYS A 377 12.32 8.16 26.45
C LYS A 377 12.67 9.65 26.52
N ALA A 378 13.45 10.15 25.57
CA ALA A 378 13.83 11.54 25.46
C ALA A 378 12.62 12.46 25.25
N ALA A 379 11.72 12.12 24.31
CA ALA A 379 10.50 12.88 24.06
C ALA A 379 9.59 12.98 25.29
N LYS A 380 9.60 11.96 26.17
CA LYS A 380 8.79 11.95 27.40
C LYS A 380 9.31 12.91 28.47
N VAL A 381 10.63 13.13 28.54
CA VAL A 381 11.27 13.97 29.57
C VAL A 381 11.64 15.37 29.05
N LEU A 382 11.60 15.57 27.73
CA LEU A 382 11.82 16.88 27.12
C LEU A 382 10.73 17.86 27.57
N LYS A 383 11.14 19.01 28.10
CA LYS A 383 10.23 20.07 28.52
C LYS A 383 10.19 21.16 27.45
N VAL A 384 9.00 21.52 27.01
CA VAL A 384 8.79 22.56 26.01
C VAL A 384 7.77 23.54 26.58
N GLU A 385 8.08 24.83 26.51
CA GLU A 385 7.13 25.88 26.85
C GLU A 385 6.48 26.37 25.55
N TRP A 386 5.15 26.38 25.53
CA TRP A 386 4.37 26.82 24.37
C TRP A 386 3.53 28.04 24.69
N ASP A 387 3.46 28.95 23.71
CA ASP A 387 2.28 29.78 23.54
C ASP A 387 1.22 28.92 22.82
N PRO A 388 0.08 28.60 23.44
CA PRO A 388 -0.94 27.77 22.83
C PRO A 388 -1.69 28.50 21.69
N GLY A 389 -1.45 29.80 21.50
CA GLY A 389 -1.93 30.57 20.38
C GLY A 389 -3.45 30.80 20.39
N PRO A 390 -4.02 31.22 19.24
CA PRO A 390 -5.42 31.62 19.15
C PRO A 390 -6.40 30.46 19.34
N ASN A 391 -5.98 29.22 19.04
CA ASN A 391 -6.85 28.04 19.05
C ASN A 391 -6.90 27.31 20.40
N ARG A 392 -6.30 27.85 21.46
CA ARG A 392 -6.21 27.23 22.80
C ARG A 392 -7.54 26.81 23.43
N ASN A 393 -8.63 27.46 23.03
CA ASN A 393 -9.97 27.24 23.57
C ASN A 393 -10.89 26.49 22.58
N VAL A 394 -10.36 25.95 21.48
CA VAL A 394 -11.17 25.17 20.52
C VAL A 394 -11.50 23.82 21.13
N ASP A 395 -12.79 23.52 21.20
CA ASP A 395 -13.33 22.22 21.63
C ASP A 395 -14.39 21.69 20.66
N SER A 396 -14.85 20.46 20.88
CA SER A 396 -15.88 19.83 20.05
C SER A 396 -17.17 20.64 19.96
N GLN A 397 -17.58 21.32 21.03
CA GLN A 397 -18.82 22.09 21.04
C GLN A 397 -18.70 23.34 20.17
N SER A 398 -17.58 24.06 20.28
CA SER A 398 -17.27 25.23 19.47
C SER A 398 -17.22 24.89 17.97
N LEU A 399 -16.64 23.74 17.61
CA LEU A 399 -16.59 23.25 16.22
C LEU A 399 -17.99 22.92 15.68
N MET A 400 -18.83 22.26 16.48
CA MET A 400 -20.21 21.97 16.09
C MET A 400 -21.04 23.24 15.92
N THR A 401 -20.92 24.20 16.84
CA THR A 401 -21.61 25.50 16.73
C THR A 401 -21.15 26.27 15.49
N ALA A 402 -19.85 26.28 15.19
CA ALA A 402 -19.33 26.90 13.97
C ALA A 402 -19.85 26.20 12.70
N ALA A 403 -19.90 24.86 12.68
CA ALA A 403 -20.44 24.10 11.55
C ALA A 403 -21.93 24.39 11.32
N GLU A 404 -22.74 24.50 12.38
CA GLU A 404 -24.15 24.88 12.28
C GLU A 404 -24.32 26.30 11.71
N ALA A 405 -23.51 27.25 12.17
CA ALA A 405 -23.51 28.61 11.65
C ALA A 405 -23.12 28.65 10.15
N LEU A 406 -22.10 27.89 9.76
CA LEU A 406 -21.69 27.77 8.35
C LEU A 406 -22.80 27.17 7.48
N ALA A 407 -23.46 26.12 7.94
CA ALA A 407 -24.56 25.48 7.21
C ALA A 407 -25.79 26.38 7.07
N ALA A 408 -26.05 27.25 8.05
CA ALA A 408 -27.14 28.22 8.00
C ALA A 408 -26.82 29.45 7.13
N HIS A 409 -25.55 29.65 6.76
CA HIS A 409 -25.13 30.83 6.01
C HIS A 409 -25.55 30.74 4.54
N PRO A 410 -26.25 31.75 3.97
CA PRO A 410 -26.81 31.67 2.61
C PRO A 410 -25.80 31.39 1.49
N VAL A 411 -24.56 31.85 1.66
CA VAL A 411 -23.47 31.65 0.67
C VAL A 411 -22.94 30.20 0.68
N ASN A 412 -23.07 29.49 1.81
CA ASN A 412 -22.55 28.12 1.98
C ASN A 412 -23.64 27.06 1.84
N ALA A 413 -24.92 27.44 1.89
CA ALA A 413 -26.08 26.59 1.69
C ALA A 413 -26.38 26.30 0.20
N GLY A 414 -25.35 26.21 -0.63
CA GLY A 414 -25.50 25.94 -2.06
C GLY A 414 -25.94 24.49 -2.33
N ASN A 415 -26.81 24.31 -3.32
CA ASN A 415 -27.19 22.97 -3.78
C ASN A 415 -26.01 22.30 -4.49
N TRP A 416 -25.55 21.15 -3.97
CA TRP A 416 -24.50 20.36 -4.64
C TRP A 416 -25.03 19.68 -5.91
N VAL A 417 -26.31 19.30 -5.89
CA VAL A 417 -27.09 18.82 -7.04
C VAL A 417 -28.48 19.42 -6.91
N LEU A 418 -28.96 20.06 -7.97
CA LEU A 418 -30.33 20.58 -8.06
C LEU A 418 -31.00 19.93 -9.27
N GLU A 419 -31.94 19.02 -9.02
CA GLU A 419 -32.77 18.42 -10.05
C GLU A 419 -34.18 19.01 -10.00
N GLY A 420 -34.57 19.70 -11.07
CA GLY A 420 -35.88 20.36 -11.17
C GLY A 420 -36.07 21.54 -10.22
N GLU A 421 -37.32 21.92 -9.99
CA GLU A 421 -37.70 23.05 -9.11
C GLU A 421 -37.91 22.58 -7.65
N ALA A 422 -36.91 21.89 -7.07
CA ALA A 422 -37.02 21.20 -5.79
C ALA A 422 -37.58 22.09 -4.65
N GLU A 423 -37.08 23.32 -4.51
CA GLU A 423 -37.54 24.28 -3.50
C GLU A 423 -39.03 24.61 -3.64
N LYS A 424 -39.50 24.84 -4.87
CA LYS A 424 -40.90 25.14 -5.16
C LYS A 424 -41.80 23.94 -4.87
N VAL A 425 -41.36 22.73 -5.23
CA VAL A 425 -42.10 21.49 -4.94
C VAL A 425 -42.20 21.27 -3.43
N ILE A 426 -41.10 21.44 -2.69
CA ILE A 426 -41.08 21.34 -1.23
C ILE A 426 -42.01 22.38 -0.59
N ALA A 427 -41.96 23.64 -1.03
CA ALA A 427 -42.82 24.71 -0.52
C ALA A 427 -44.31 24.47 -0.78
N GLY A 428 -44.66 23.84 -1.92
CA GLY A 428 -46.03 23.50 -2.29
C GLY A 428 -46.53 22.15 -1.72
N SER A 429 -45.72 21.42 -0.97
CA SER A 429 -46.06 20.08 -0.51
C SER A 429 -47.05 20.11 0.66
N ALA A 430 -48.08 19.26 0.59
CA ALA A 430 -49.08 19.12 1.66
C ALA A 430 -48.50 18.57 2.98
N ARG A 431 -47.32 17.94 2.91
CA ARG A 431 -46.56 17.43 4.06
C ARG A 431 -45.08 17.64 3.83
N SER A 432 -44.37 18.07 4.86
CA SER A 432 -42.92 18.19 4.87
C SER A 432 -42.36 17.61 6.16
N LEU A 433 -41.14 17.06 6.08
CA LEU A 433 -40.37 16.60 7.23
C LEU A 433 -39.00 17.30 7.20
N THR A 434 -38.62 17.90 8.32
CA THR A 434 -37.29 18.46 8.52
C THR A 434 -36.63 17.72 9.67
N ALA A 435 -35.39 17.29 9.47
CA ALA A 435 -34.60 16.62 10.51
C ALA A 435 -33.15 17.09 10.43
N ARG A 436 -32.48 17.16 11.58
CA ARG A 436 -31.04 17.43 11.70
C ARG A 436 -30.33 16.14 12.07
N TYR A 437 -29.29 15.81 11.32
CA TYR A 437 -28.40 14.69 11.59
C TYR A 437 -26.99 15.23 11.83
N THR A 438 -26.34 14.77 12.88
CA THR A 438 -24.95 15.11 13.19
C THR A 438 -24.13 13.83 13.33
N THR A 439 -22.84 13.93 13.05
CA THR A 439 -21.88 12.84 13.29
C THR A 439 -20.71 13.38 14.09
N GLY A 440 -20.30 12.65 15.13
CA GLY A 440 -19.09 12.99 15.88
C GLY A 440 -17.81 12.77 15.08
N PHE A 441 -16.70 13.29 15.60
CA PHE A 441 -15.37 13.06 15.05
C PHE A 441 -15.03 11.56 15.06
N LYS A 442 -14.60 11.04 13.91
CA LYS A 442 -14.21 9.64 13.75
C LYS A 442 -12.71 9.54 13.55
N LEU A 443 -12.09 8.61 14.27
CA LEU A 443 -10.69 8.28 14.04
C LEU A 443 -10.58 7.23 12.95
N HIS A 444 -9.74 7.52 11.95
CA HIS A 444 -9.36 6.58 10.90
C HIS A 444 -8.81 5.26 11.49
N ALA A 445 -7.92 5.39 12.48
CA ALA A 445 -7.26 4.32 13.21
C ALA A 445 -6.59 3.27 12.28
N PRO A 446 -5.71 3.69 11.35
CA PRO A 446 -4.95 2.75 10.54
C PRO A 446 -4.10 1.84 11.43
N MET A 447 -3.83 0.62 10.95
CA MET A 447 -3.04 -0.35 11.71
C MET A 447 -1.57 0.09 11.82
N GLU A 448 -1.06 0.73 10.78
CA GLU A 448 0.27 1.35 10.75
C GLU A 448 0.18 2.82 11.19
N PRO A 449 0.90 3.22 12.26
CA PRO A 449 1.04 4.63 12.64
C PRO A 449 1.65 5.47 11.52
N MET A 450 1.33 6.78 11.50
CA MET A 450 1.98 7.69 10.55
C MET A 450 3.49 7.70 10.77
N ASN A 451 4.23 7.65 9.67
CA ASN A 451 5.68 7.55 9.66
C ASN A 451 6.22 8.03 8.31
N ALA A 452 7.44 8.54 8.31
CA ALA A 452 8.24 8.85 7.15
C ALA A 452 9.72 8.69 7.52
N THR A 453 10.53 8.28 6.54
CA THR A 453 11.99 8.31 6.64
C THR A 453 12.51 9.25 5.56
N ALA A 454 13.48 10.10 5.87
CA ALA A 454 14.08 11.03 4.92
C ALA A 454 15.61 10.88 4.91
N GLU A 455 16.22 10.98 3.74
CA GLU A 455 17.66 10.96 3.51
C GLU A 455 18.01 12.00 2.44
N LEU A 456 18.94 12.91 2.73
CA LEU A 456 19.53 13.77 1.70
C LEU A 456 20.76 13.08 1.13
N LYS A 457 20.72 12.73 -0.16
CA LYS A 457 21.83 12.07 -0.86
C LYS A 457 22.11 12.79 -2.16
N GLU A 458 23.37 13.21 -2.35
CA GLU A 458 23.82 13.85 -3.61
C GLU A 458 22.97 15.07 -4.03
N GLY A 459 22.44 15.81 -3.05
CA GLY A 459 21.58 16.98 -3.29
C GLY A 459 20.09 16.66 -3.50
N VAL A 460 19.70 15.38 -3.48
CA VAL A 460 18.30 14.93 -3.63
C VAL A 460 17.76 14.40 -2.31
N TRP A 461 16.58 14.85 -1.92
CA TRP A 461 15.85 14.35 -0.78
C TRP A 461 15.06 13.09 -1.15
N HIS A 462 15.47 11.96 -0.61
CA HIS A 462 14.73 10.70 -0.69
C HIS A 462 13.83 10.56 0.53
N VAL A 463 12.52 10.45 0.30
CA VAL A 463 11.52 10.33 1.37
C VAL A 463 10.73 9.03 1.18
N TRP A 464 10.78 8.12 2.14
CA TRP A 464 10.00 6.90 2.12
C TRP A 464 8.77 7.02 3.00
N ALA A 465 7.59 6.86 2.40
CA ALA A 465 6.33 6.91 3.14
C ALA A 465 5.22 6.13 2.41
N GLY A 466 4.27 5.63 3.19
CA GLY A 466 2.97 5.19 2.65
C GLY A 466 2.05 6.39 2.46
N CYS A 467 2.03 7.01 1.27
CA CYS A 467 1.27 8.24 1.01
C CYS A 467 0.10 8.01 0.05
N GLN A 468 -1.09 8.59 0.31
CA GLN A 468 -2.20 8.54 -0.65
C GLN A 468 -2.14 9.66 -1.69
N ASN A 469 -1.49 10.78 -1.37
CA ASN A 469 -1.46 11.99 -2.20
C ASN A 469 -0.01 12.45 -2.40
N GLN A 470 0.72 11.75 -3.25
CA GLN A 470 2.14 12.03 -3.49
C GLN A 470 2.34 13.43 -4.09
N THR A 471 1.44 13.86 -4.99
CA THR A 471 1.51 15.20 -5.59
C THR A 471 1.42 16.31 -4.54
N ALA A 472 0.49 16.19 -3.58
CA ALA A 472 0.45 17.16 -2.48
C ALA A 472 1.66 17.03 -1.55
N ALA A 473 2.13 15.81 -1.27
CA ALA A 473 3.29 15.58 -0.41
C ALA A 473 4.55 16.26 -0.96
N LEU A 474 4.84 16.10 -2.25
CA LEU A 474 5.97 16.77 -2.90
C LEU A 474 5.89 18.30 -2.77
N ALA A 475 4.71 18.88 -3.00
CA ALA A 475 4.52 20.32 -2.85
C ALA A 475 4.75 20.81 -1.40
N HIS A 476 4.29 20.05 -0.40
CA HIS A 476 4.48 20.39 1.02
C HIS A 476 5.93 20.22 1.44
N LEU A 477 6.57 19.12 1.06
CA LEU A 477 7.98 18.84 1.35
C LEU A 477 8.89 19.90 0.71
N ALA A 478 8.65 20.27 -0.56
CA ALA A 478 9.40 21.33 -1.23
C ALA A 478 9.33 22.66 -0.47
N LYS A 479 8.11 23.03 -0.03
CA LYS A 479 7.90 24.24 0.77
C LYS A 479 8.59 24.14 2.14
N ALA A 480 8.46 23.01 2.83
CA ALA A 480 9.05 22.78 4.15
C ALA A 480 10.59 22.78 4.12
N LEU A 481 11.18 22.19 3.08
CA LEU A 481 12.63 22.08 2.90
C LEU A 481 13.25 23.31 2.23
N GLY A 482 12.44 24.15 1.58
CA GLY A 482 12.91 25.31 0.81
C GLY A 482 13.65 24.93 -0.46
N VAL A 483 13.26 23.83 -1.11
CA VAL A 483 13.88 23.26 -2.32
C VAL A 483 12.85 23.12 -3.46
N ASP A 484 13.30 22.84 -4.68
CA ASP A 484 12.39 22.53 -5.78
C ASP A 484 11.82 21.11 -5.66
N GLN A 485 10.62 20.86 -6.19
CA GLN A 485 10.02 19.52 -6.17
C GLN A 485 10.87 18.48 -6.93
N SER A 486 11.64 18.90 -7.95
CA SER A 486 12.56 18.03 -8.68
C SER A 486 13.76 17.55 -7.86
N GLU A 487 14.04 18.19 -6.72
CA GLU A 487 15.07 17.79 -5.76
C GLU A 487 14.54 16.80 -4.71
N ILE A 488 13.32 16.26 -4.91
CA ILE A 488 12.66 15.35 -3.97
C ILE A 488 12.15 14.12 -4.71
N ILE A 489 12.46 12.95 -4.17
CA ILE A 489 11.89 11.67 -4.59
C ILE A 489 11.13 11.06 -3.42
N LEU A 490 9.80 11.00 -3.55
CA LEU A 490 8.95 10.25 -2.64
C LEU A 490 8.85 8.79 -3.09
N HIS A 491 9.48 7.92 -2.32
CA HIS A 491 9.45 6.48 -2.50
C HIS A 491 8.18 5.88 -1.89
N GLN A 492 7.32 5.33 -2.74
CA GLN A 492 6.04 4.79 -2.31
C GLN A 492 6.24 3.46 -1.57
N ARG A 493 5.73 3.36 -0.35
CA ARG A 493 5.64 2.09 0.40
C ARG A 493 4.20 1.61 0.52
N TYR A 494 4.00 0.35 0.93
CA TYR A 494 2.66 -0.09 1.30
C TYR A 494 2.13 0.71 2.49
N LEU A 495 0.82 0.84 2.56
CA LEU A 495 0.13 1.50 3.67
C LEU A 495 -0.54 0.43 4.54
N GLY A 496 -0.30 0.43 5.85
CA GLY A 496 -1.08 -0.35 6.81
C GLY A 496 -2.45 0.24 7.11
N GLY A 497 -3.16 0.64 6.05
CA GLY A 497 -4.44 1.35 6.07
C GLY A 497 -4.26 2.87 5.95
N GLY A 498 -5.16 3.50 5.21
CA GLY A 498 -5.28 4.96 5.11
C GLY A 498 -6.61 5.45 5.68
N PHE A 499 -7.72 4.90 5.18
CA PHE A 499 -9.08 5.28 5.53
C PHE A 499 -9.38 6.79 5.33
N GLY A 500 -8.52 7.51 4.60
CA GLY A 500 -8.57 8.97 4.47
C GLY A 500 -7.43 9.68 5.19
N ARG A 501 -6.87 9.13 6.27
CA ARG A 501 -5.83 9.81 7.08
C ARG A 501 -4.58 10.18 6.27
N ARG A 502 -4.17 9.33 5.34
CA ARG A 502 -2.92 9.50 4.56
C ARG A 502 -3.13 10.33 3.29
N LEU A 503 -4.31 10.94 3.11
CA LEU A 503 -4.52 12.03 2.15
C LEU A 503 -3.91 13.34 2.66
N ASP A 504 -3.99 13.57 3.97
CA ASP A 504 -3.22 14.61 4.65
C ASP A 504 -1.75 14.19 4.69
N VAL A 505 -0.86 15.11 4.33
CA VAL A 505 0.58 14.84 4.13
C VAL A 505 1.45 15.41 5.24
N ASP A 506 0.81 15.96 6.28
CA ASP A 506 1.43 16.59 7.45
C ASP A 506 2.49 15.75 8.15
N TYR A 507 2.37 14.43 8.10
CA TYR A 507 3.31 13.51 8.76
C TYR A 507 4.63 13.30 7.99
N THR A 508 4.73 13.81 6.77
CA THR A 508 5.95 13.74 5.95
C THR A 508 6.87 14.93 6.15
N VAL A 509 6.31 16.05 6.64
CA VAL A 509 7.00 17.28 7.06
C VAL A 509 7.59 17.05 8.45
#